data_AF-A0AAU8HQP5-F1
#
_entry.id   AF-A0AAU8HQP5-F1
#
_cell.length_a   1.000
_cell.length_b   1.000
_cell.length_c   1.000
_cell.angle_alpha   90.00
_cell.angle_beta   90.00
_cell.angle_gamma   90.00
#
_symmetry.space_group_name_H-M   'P 1'
#
loop_
_entity.id
_entity.type
_entity.pdbx_description
1 polymer ?
#
loop_
_entity_poly.entity_id
_entity_poly.type
_entity_poly.pdbx_seq_one_letter_code
_entity_poly.pdbx_strand_id
1 'polypeptide(L)' 'FIIKVKKILECICVNCGKLKADISDPNFADKIRHVRDPKARMAVV' A
#
# COMPACT_ATOMS: atom_id res chain seq x y z
N PHE A 1 -17.66 -1.96 -1.01
CA PHE A 1 -16.61 -3.01 -1.05
C PHE A 1 -15.82 -3.04 -2.37
N ILE A 2 -16.45 -2.86 -3.54
CA ILE A 2 -15.77 -2.83 -4.86
C ILE A 2 -14.57 -1.87 -4.90
N ILE A 3 -14.74 -0.63 -4.40
CA ILE A 3 -13.66 0.38 -4.37
C ILE A 3 -12.44 -0.11 -3.57
N LYS A 4 -12.68 -0.82 -2.46
CA LYS A 4 -11.62 -1.37 -1.61
C LYS A 4 -10.86 -2.49 -2.34
N VAL A 5 -11.57 -3.36 -3.05
CA VAL A 5 -10.96 -4.44 -3.84
C VAL A 5 -10.12 -3.86 -4.97
N LYS A 6 -10.61 -2.83 -5.67
CA LYS A 6 -9.84 -2.12 -6.71
C LYS A 6 -8.51 -1.60 -6.17
N LYS A 7 -8.53 -0.88 -5.05
CA LYS A 7 -7.30 -0.34 -4.44
C LYS A 7 -6.31 -1.45 -4.03
N ILE A 8 -6.79 -2.60 -3.54
CA ILE A 8 -5.93 -3.73 -3.17
C ILE A 8 -5.23 -4.30 -4.41
N LEU A 9 -5.96 -4.47 -5.51
CA LEU A 9 -5.42 -5.00 -6.77
C LEU A 9 -4.46 -4.03 -7.48
N GLU A 10 -4.60 -2.72 -7.24
CA GLU A 10 -3.66 -1.72 -7.76
C GLU A 10 -2.31 -1.78 -7.02
N CYS A 11 -2.33 -1.94 -5.69
CA CYS A 11 -1.14 -2.00 -4.84
C CYS A 11 -0.41 -3.34 -4.83
N ILE A 12 -1.06 -4.44 -5.21
CA ILE A 12 -0.50 -5.80 -5.18
C ILE A 12 -0.23 -6.27 -6.61
N CYS A 13 0.87 -6.97 -6.82
CA CYS A 13 1.13 -7.65 -8.09
C CYS A 13 0.24 -8.88 -8.23
N VAL A 14 -0.58 -8.93 -9.27
CA VAL A 14 -1.50 -10.05 -9.54
C VAL A 14 -0.81 -11.38 -9.81
N ASN A 15 0.47 -11.34 -10.24
CA ASN A 15 1.22 -12.54 -10.61
C ASN A 15 2.01 -13.14 -9.44
N CYS A 16 2.40 -12.33 -8.44
CA CYS A 16 3.23 -12.79 -7.32
C CYS A 16 2.64 -12.52 -5.93
N GLY A 17 1.50 -11.83 -5.83
CA GLY A 17 0.83 -11.50 -4.57
C GLY A 17 1.60 -10.54 -3.66
N LYS A 18 2.77 -10.05 -4.09
CA LYS A 18 3.59 -9.10 -3.32
C LYS A 18 3.11 -7.67 -3.53
N LEU A 19 3.26 -6.86 -2.48
CA LEU A 19 3.05 -5.41 -2.57
C LEU A 19 4.02 -4.83 -3.61
N LYS A 20 3.52 -4.04 -4.55
CA LYS A 20 4.34 -3.37 -5.59
C LYS A 20 5.20 -2.24 -5.04
N ALA A 21 4.93 -1.81 -3.81
CA ALA A 21 5.65 -0.73 -3.20
C ALA A 21 6.96 -1.25 -2.59
N ASP A 22 8.06 -0.67 -3.05
CA ASP A 22 9.39 -1.07 -2.63
C ASP A 22 9.73 -0.40 -1.29
N ILE A 23 10.02 -1.22 -0.29
CA ILE A 23 10.50 -0.78 1.04
C ILE A 23 11.91 -0.19 0.97
N SER A 24 12.57 -0.25 -0.19
CA SER A 24 13.82 0.45 -0.47
C SER A 24 13.65 1.97 -0.59
N ASP A 25 12.43 2.48 -0.84
CA ASP A 25 12.18 3.91 -0.86
C ASP A 25 12.01 4.43 0.59
N PRO A 26 12.94 5.25 1.11
CA PRO A 26 12.87 5.77 2.48
C PRO A 26 11.57 6.56 2.73
N ASN A 27 11.02 7.23 1.71
CA ASN A 27 9.76 7.97 1.84
C ASN A 27 8.57 7.02 2.05
N PHE A 28 8.59 5.87 1.41
CA PHE A 28 7.55 4.85 1.55
C PHE A 28 7.67 4.09 2.87
N ALA A 29 8.89 3.75 3.27
CA ALA A 29 9.18 3.09 4.53
C ALA A 29 8.76 3.95 5.74
N ASP A 30 9.00 5.26 5.69
CA ASP A 30 8.61 6.18 6.75
C ASP A 30 7.09 6.35 6.84
N LYS A 31 6.39 6.40 5.71
CA LYS A 31 4.92 6.46 5.67
C LYS A 31 4.27 5.19 6.24
N ILE A 32 4.81 4.00 5.99
CA ILE A 32 4.31 2.75 6.59
C ILE A 32 4.51 2.73 8.10
N ARG A 33 5.67 3.18 8.58
CA ARG A 33 6.04 3.12 10.00
C ARG A 33 5.28 4.14 10.85
N HIS A 34 5.03 5.33 10.32
CA HIS A 34 4.44 6.43 11.09
C HIS A 34 2.90 6.50 10.99
N VAL A 35 2.29 5.96 9.92
CA VAL A 35 0.83 5.96 9.78
C VAL A 35 0.22 4.69 10.38
N ARG A 36 -0.21 4.80 11.65
CA ARG A 36 -0.86 3.72 12.41
C ARG A 36 -2.27 3.38 11.93
N ASP A 37 -2.99 4.33 11.34
CA ASP A 37 -4.35 4.12 10.84
C ASP A 37 -4.32 3.50 9.41
N PRO A 38 -4.89 2.30 9.21
CA PRO A 38 -4.84 1.63 7.90
C PRO A 38 -5.56 2.37 6.79
N LYS A 39 -6.58 3.19 7.12
CA LYS A 39 -7.37 3.94 6.14
C LYS A 39 -6.61 5.18 5.68
N ALA A 40 -5.91 5.86 6.59
CA ALA A 40 -4.99 6.94 6.26
C ALA A 40 -3.77 6.43 5.48
N ARG A 41 -3.24 5.25 5.84
CA ARG A 41 -2.07 4.66 5.17
C ARG A 41 -2.32 4.38 3.68
N MET A 42 -3.51 3.94 3.31
CA MET A 42 -3.87 3.66 1.91
C MET A 42 -4.28 4.90 1.09
N ALA A 43 -4.36 6.08 1.71
CA ALA A 43 -4.65 7.33 1.01
C ALA A 43 -3.38 8.11 0.63
N VAL A 44 -2.26 7.82 1.31
CA VAL A 44 -0.97 8.52 1.18
C VAL A 44 0.05 7.72 0.36
N VAL A 45 -0.29 6.46 0.06
CA VAL A 45 0.44 5.51 -0.80
C VAL A 45 -0.11 5.53 -2.20
#